data_AF-A0A8J6BXB2-F1
#
_entry.id   AF-A0A8J6BXB2-F1
#
_cell.length_a   1.000
_cell.length_b   1.000
_cell.length_c   1.000
_cell.angle_alpha   90.00
_cell.angle_beta   90.00
_cell.angle_gamma   90.00
#
_symmetry.space_group_name_H-M   'P 1'
#
loop_
_entity.id
_entity.type
_entity.pdbx_description
1 polymer ?
#
loop_
_entity_poly.entity_id
_entity_poly.type
_entity_poly.pdbx_seq_one_letter_code
_entity_poly.pdbx_strand_id
1 'polypeptide(L)'
;MDSPKKEGQKKRSTAQDLRHRLETNNLYSLEDLRYILQKVVSSIAADSKSDFEHLLFLDDYIRKVDPEIQTAIPIEITSEEDYIANIEKAIPDIPEFLPETALGRHKVLIAEIHKSILRLINLAMIQRQDRLKLIKTMLATLEANGHFVQNAPTPLDV
;
A
#
# COMPACT_ATOMS: atom_id res chain seq x y z
N MET A 1 9.23 44.41 -9.35
CA MET A 1 9.52 43.21 -10.17
C MET A 1 9.44 42.02 -9.24
N ASP A 2 8.22 41.50 -9.05
CA ASP A 2 7.99 40.34 -8.20
C ASP A 2 8.38 39.07 -8.95
N SER A 3 9.32 38.34 -8.38
CA SER A 3 9.67 37.00 -8.84
C SER A 3 8.51 36.04 -8.54
N PRO A 4 8.11 35.16 -9.47
CA PRO A 4 7.07 34.20 -9.18
C PRO A 4 7.60 33.16 -8.19
N LYS A 5 6.86 33.01 -7.08
CA LYS A 5 7.04 31.94 -6.09
C LYS A 5 6.93 30.60 -6.81
N LYS A 6 7.95 29.74 -6.68
CA LYS A 6 7.87 28.32 -7.07
C LYS A 6 6.86 27.64 -6.14
N GLU A 7 5.62 27.50 -6.59
CA GLU A 7 4.63 26.64 -5.96
C GLU A 7 5.17 25.21 -5.88
N GLY A 8 5.05 24.61 -4.69
CA GLY A 8 5.54 23.27 -4.41
C GLY A 8 4.85 22.24 -5.31
N GLN A 9 5.56 21.79 -6.34
CA GLN A 9 5.15 20.63 -7.12
C GLN A 9 5.14 19.40 -6.21
N LYS A 10 3.94 18.97 -5.80
CA LYS A 10 3.71 17.72 -5.08
C LYS A 10 4.27 16.58 -5.94
N LYS A 11 5.38 15.99 -5.53
CA LYS A 11 6.03 14.89 -6.25
C LYS A 11 5.02 13.74 -6.37
N ARG A 12 4.63 13.36 -7.60
CA ARG A 12 3.69 12.26 -7.84
C ARG A 12 4.26 10.97 -7.25
N SER A 13 3.40 10.15 -6.64
CA SER A 13 3.81 8.82 -6.20
C SER A 13 4.13 7.93 -7.41
N THR A 14 4.92 6.87 -7.22
CA THR A 14 5.26 5.92 -8.30
C THR A 14 4.02 5.35 -8.99
N ALA A 15 2.97 5.03 -8.23
CA ALA A 15 1.70 4.56 -8.79
C ALA A 15 1.00 5.64 -9.63
N GLN A 16 0.95 6.89 -9.14
CA GLN A 16 0.35 8.00 -9.88
C GLN A 16 1.11 8.27 -11.19
N ASP A 17 2.43 8.17 -11.17
CA ASP A 17 3.24 8.41 -12.35
C ASP A 17 3.14 7.27 -13.38
N LEU A 18 3.20 6.02 -12.94
CA LEU A 18 2.95 4.85 -13.80
C LEU A 18 1.56 4.91 -14.45
N ARG A 19 0.54 5.27 -13.68
CA ARG A 19 -0.84 5.42 -14.17
C ARG A 19 -0.92 6.52 -15.23
N HIS A 20 -0.40 7.70 -14.92
CA HIS A 20 -0.39 8.82 -15.84
C HIS A 20 0.31 8.48 -17.16
N ARG A 21 1.45 7.80 -17.09
CA ARG A 21 2.21 7.39 -18.28
C ARG A 21 1.49 6.36 -19.13
N LEU A 22 0.75 5.44 -18.50
CA LEU A 22 -0.10 4.49 -19.22
C LEU A 22 -1.23 5.23 -19.95
N GLU A 23 -1.90 6.17 -19.28
CA GLU A 23 -2.98 6.99 -19.84
C GLU A 23 -2.50 7.91 -20.97
N THR A 24 -1.30 8.49 -20.86
CA THR A 24 -0.74 9.39 -21.89
C THR A 24 0.13 8.67 -22.92
N ASN A 25 0.21 7.34 -22.88
CA ASN A 25 1.08 6.53 -23.73
C ASN A 25 2.57 6.96 -23.71
N ASN A 26 3.03 7.54 -22.60
CA ASN A 26 4.41 7.98 -22.39
C ASN A 26 5.15 6.95 -21.52
N LEU A 27 5.22 5.73 -22.05
CA LEU A 27 5.68 4.55 -21.32
C LEU A 27 7.15 4.67 -20.92
N TYR A 28 7.47 4.12 -19.75
CA TYR A 28 8.84 3.88 -19.33
C TYR A 28 9.57 2.87 -20.24
N SER A 29 10.89 2.96 -20.24
CA SER A 29 11.73 1.90 -20.81
C SER A 29 11.70 0.63 -19.95
N LEU A 30 12.08 -0.51 -20.51
CA LEU A 30 12.19 -1.76 -19.75
C LEU A 30 13.20 -1.66 -18.60
N GLU A 31 14.28 -0.90 -18.78
CA GLU A 31 15.27 -0.69 -17.73
C GLU A 31 14.71 0.11 -16.56
N ASP A 32 13.98 1.19 -16.86
CA ASP A 32 13.29 1.97 -15.83
C ASP A 32 12.27 1.12 -15.08
N LEU A 33 11.49 0.30 -15.81
CA LEU A 33 10.50 -0.60 -15.20
C LEU A 33 11.15 -1.64 -14.31
N ARG A 34 12.30 -2.19 -14.69
CA ARG A 34 13.08 -3.10 -13.85
C ARG A 34 13.50 -2.42 -12.55
N TYR A 35 14.03 -1.20 -12.64
CA TYR A 35 14.44 -0.43 -11.47
C TYR A 35 13.25 -0.09 -10.56
N ILE A 36 12.14 0.36 -11.15
CA ILE A 36 10.89 0.66 -10.43
C ILE A 36 10.39 -0.60 -9.71
N LEU A 37 10.31 -1.74 -10.41
CA LEU A 37 9.87 -3.00 -9.82
C LEU A 37 10.74 -3.39 -8.61
N GLN A 38 12.07 -3.29 -8.74
CA GLN A 38 12.98 -3.60 -7.63
C GLN A 38 12.72 -2.70 -6.41
N LYS A 39 12.50 -1.39 -6.63
CA LYS A 39 12.18 -0.45 -5.55
C LYS A 39 10.83 -0.72 -4.91
N VAL A 40 9.80 -1.00 -5.73
CA VAL A 40 8.45 -1.35 -5.26
C VAL A 40 8.50 -2.60 -4.40
N VAL A 41 9.09 -3.70 -4.89
CA VAL A 41 9.20 -4.96 -4.13
C VAL A 41 9.97 -4.76 -2.83
N SER A 42 11.08 -4.01 -2.86
CA SER A 42 11.87 -3.74 -1.65
C SER A 42 11.07 -2.95 -0.62
N SER A 43 10.28 -1.95 -1.05
CA SER A 43 9.42 -1.18 -0.15
C SER A 43 8.32 -2.04 0.45
N ILE A 44 7.64 -2.86 -0.37
CA ILE A 44 6.60 -3.78 0.07
C ILE A 44 7.14 -4.77 1.11
N ALA A 45 8.33 -5.32 0.87
CA ALA A 45 8.97 -6.25 1.80
C ALA A 45 9.31 -5.56 3.13
N ALA A 46 9.85 -4.34 3.10
CA ALA A 46 10.17 -3.57 4.30
C ALA A 46 8.91 -3.22 5.12
N ASP A 47 7.87 -2.72 4.45
CA ASP A 47 6.58 -2.41 5.08
C ASP A 47 5.94 -3.67 5.69
N SER A 48 5.90 -4.76 4.94
CA SER A 48 5.31 -6.02 5.42
C SER A 48 6.07 -6.56 6.62
N LYS A 49 7.41 -6.53 6.60
CA LYS A 49 8.23 -6.95 7.74
C LYS A 49 7.86 -6.16 9.00
N SER A 50 7.80 -4.83 8.91
CA SER A 50 7.44 -3.98 10.04
C SER A 50 6.02 -4.25 10.54
N ASP A 51 5.04 -4.38 9.65
CA ASP A 51 3.67 -4.70 10.02
C ASP A 51 3.58 -6.06 10.75
N PHE A 52 4.29 -7.08 10.25
CA PHE A 52 4.33 -8.40 10.88
C PHE A 52 5.01 -8.39 12.25
N GLU A 53 6.11 -7.66 12.41
CA GLU A 53 6.78 -7.51 13.71
C GLU A 53 5.83 -6.90 14.76
N HIS A 54 5.05 -5.88 14.39
CA HIS A 54 4.04 -5.30 15.27
C HIS A 54 2.90 -6.28 15.60
N LEU A 55 2.41 -7.02 14.61
CA LEU A 55 1.36 -8.02 14.83
C LEU A 55 1.82 -9.13 15.78
N LEU A 56 3.03 -9.65 15.59
CA LEU A 56 3.61 -10.68 16.46
C LEU A 56 3.82 -10.16 17.89
N PHE A 57 4.30 -8.92 18.02
CA PHE A 57 4.44 -8.28 19.32
C PHE A 57 3.09 -8.16 20.04
N LEU A 58 2.06 -7.68 19.35
CA LEU A 58 0.72 -7.52 19.94
C LEU A 58 0.08 -8.85 20.28
N ASP A 59 0.25 -9.87 19.43
CA ASP A 59 -0.23 -11.23 19.69
C ASP A 59 0.41 -11.81 20.97
N ASP A 60 1.73 -11.72 21.09
CA ASP A 60 2.46 -12.18 22.27
C ASP A 60 2.10 -11.38 23.54
N TYR A 61 1.94 -10.06 23.42
CA TYR A 61 1.52 -9.21 24.53
C TYR A 61 0.12 -9.56 25.02
N ILE A 62 -0.86 -9.71 24.11
CA ILE A 62 -2.23 -10.09 24.45
C ILE A 62 -2.24 -11.44 25.18
N ARG A 63 -1.54 -12.45 24.65
CA ARG A 63 -1.45 -13.77 25.30
C ARG A 63 -0.87 -13.72 26.71
N LYS A 64 0.03 -12.77 26.99
CA LYS A 64 0.65 -12.62 28.30
C LYS A 64 -0.24 -11.89 29.31
N VAL A 65 -1.02 -10.92 28.83
CA VAL A 65 -1.76 -10.01 29.69
C VAL A 65 -3.18 -10.49 29.93
N ASP A 66 -3.86 -10.96 28.88
CA ASP A 66 -5.17 -11.58 28.97
C ASP A 66 -5.45 -12.45 27.72
N PRO A 67 -5.34 -13.79 27.83
CA PRO A 67 -5.61 -14.71 26.73
C PRO A 67 -7.05 -14.66 26.20
N GLU A 68 -8.03 -14.26 27.01
CA GLU A 68 -9.45 -14.26 26.62
C GLU A 68 -9.76 -13.15 25.61
N ILE A 69 -9.01 -12.05 25.65
CA ILE A 69 -9.07 -10.94 24.68
C ILE A 69 -8.80 -11.41 23.25
N GLN A 70 -7.97 -12.45 23.06
CA GLN A 70 -7.64 -12.94 21.73
C GLN A 70 -8.88 -13.42 20.95
N THR A 71 -9.89 -13.93 21.65
CA THR A 71 -11.16 -14.37 21.06
C THR A 71 -12.12 -13.23 20.72
N ALA A 72 -11.88 -12.04 21.28
CA ALA A 72 -12.73 -10.86 21.12
C ALA A 72 -12.28 -9.94 19.97
N ILE A 73 -11.19 -10.27 19.26
CA ILE A 73 -10.71 -9.48 18.12
C ILE A 73 -11.51 -9.88 16.87
N PRO A 74 -12.42 -9.01 16.36
CA PRO A 74 -13.08 -9.28 15.10
C PRO A 74 -12.06 -9.20 13.95
N ILE A 75 -11.98 -10.26 13.15
CA ILE A 75 -11.15 -10.30 11.96
C ILE A 75 -12.03 -9.94 10.75
N GLU A 76 -12.07 -8.67 10.39
CA GLU A 76 -12.66 -8.22 9.13
C GLU A 76 -11.59 -8.25 8.03
N ILE A 77 -11.61 -9.29 7.20
CA ILE A 77 -10.76 -9.40 6.01
C ILE A 77 -11.58 -8.95 4.81
N THR A 78 -10.98 -8.14 3.93
CA THR A 78 -11.60 -7.81 2.64
C THR A 78 -11.82 -9.11 1.84
N SER A 79 -13.00 -9.29 1.25
CA SER A 79 -13.31 -10.48 0.44
C SER A 79 -12.43 -10.55 -0.81
N GLU A 80 -12.18 -11.75 -1.33
CA GLU A 80 -11.38 -11.94 -2.55
C GLU A 80 -12.01 -11.21 -3.76
N GLU A 81 -13.34 -11.22 -3.84
CA GLU A 81 -14.10 -10.53 -4.87
C GLU A 81 -13.92 -9.01 -4.80
N ASP A 82 -14.01 -8.44 -3.58
CA ASP A 82 -13.77 -7.00 -3.37
C ASP A 82 -12.31 -6.64 -3.64
N TYR A 83 -11.36 -7.53 -3.33
CA TYR A 83 -9.95 -7.38 -3.66
C TYR A 83 -9.74 -7.23 -5.17
N ILE A 84 -10.28 -8.16 -5.97
CA ILE A 84 -10.15 -8.15 -7.42
C ILE A 84 -10.82 -6.90 -8.01
N ALA A 85 -12.06 -6.60 -7.59
CA ALA A 85 -12.80 -5.44 -8.09
C ALA A 85 -12.07 -4.11 -7.82
N ASN A 86 -11.48 -3.96 -6.63
CA ASN A 86 -10.72 -2.76 -6.27
C ASN A 86 -9.43 -2.61 -7.09
N ILE A 87 -8.73 -3.71 -7.36
CA ILE A 87 -7.53 -3.72 -8.19
C ILE A 87 -7.89 -3.34 -9.62
N GLU A 88 -8.89 -4.00 -10.22
CA GLU A 88 -9.30 -3.75 -11.61
C GLU A 88 -9.77 -2.31 -11.83
N LYS A 89 -10.58 -1.76 -10.91
CA LYS A 89 -11.04 -0.37 -10.97
C LYS A 89 -9.89 0.66 -10.91
N ALA A 90 -8.79 0.32 -10.23
CA ALA A 90 -7.67 1.24 -10.02
C ALA A 90 -6.69 1.29 -11.20
N ILE A 91 -6.80 0.38 -12.17
CA ILE A 91 -5.81 0.18 -13.22
C ILE A 91 -6.40 0.61 -14.57
N PRO A 92 -5.72 1.49 -15.33
CA PRO A 92 -6.19 1.86 -16.66
C PRO A 92 -6.12 0.69 -17.63
N ASP A 93 -7.00 0.73 -18.64
CA ASP A 93 -6.86 -0.11 -19.80
C ASP A 93 -5.61 0.21 -20.60
N ILE A 94 -5.13 -0.78 -21.33
CA ILE A 94 -3.94 -0.64 -22.17
C ILE A 94 -4.37 0.10 -23.43
N PRO A 95 -3.63 1.14 -23.86
CA PRO A 95 -3.90 1.81 -25.12
C PRO A 95 -3.93 0.80 -26.27
N GLU A 96 -4.83 0.99 -27.23
CA GLU A 96 -4.92 0.12 -28.40
C GLU A 96 -3.68 0.32 -29.28
N PHE A 97 -2.72 -0.61 -29.20
CA PHE A 97 -1.56 -0.66 -30.07
C PHE A 97 -1.82 -1.66 -31.18
N LEU A 98 -1.45 -1.33 -32.43
CA LEU A 98 -1.49 -2.28 -33.55
C LEU A 98 -0.47 -3.41 -33.30
N PRO A 99 -0.89 -4.60 -32.83
CA PRO A 99 0.03 -5.64 -32.37
C PRO A 99 0.60 -6.47 -33.54
N GLU A 100 0.22 -6.12 -34.77
CA GLU A 100 0.66 -6.81 -35.98
C GLU A 100 2.15 -6.58 -36.25
N THR A 101 2.69 -5.44 -35.81
CA THR A 101 4.11 -5.09 -35.96
C THR A 101 4.94 -5.50 -34.73
N ALA A 102 6.22 -5.85 -34.94
CA ALA A 102 7.14 -6.15 -33.84
C ALA A 102 7.26 -4.98 -32.83
N LEU A 103 7.27 -3.74 -33.34
CA LEU A 103 7.29 -2.54 -32.52
C LEU A 103 5.99 -2.39 -31.70
N GLY A 104 4.84 -2.67 -32.31
CA GLY A 104 3.54 -2.67 -31.62
C GLY A 104 3.49 -3.70 -30.51
N ARG A 105 3.90 -4.95 -30.78
CA ARG A 105 4.01 -6.01 -29.76
C ARG A 105 4.93 -5.60 -28.60
N HIS A 106 6.05 -4.96 -28.90
CA HIS A 106 6.98 -4.49 -27.87
C HIS A 106 6.35 -3.40 -26.98
N LYS A 107 5.59 -2.46 -27.57
CA LYS A 107 4.86 -1.45 -26.78
C LYS A 107 3.76 -2.05 -25.91
N VAL A 108 3.01 -3.03 -26.42
CA VAL A 108 2.03 -3.79 -25.65
C VAL A 108 2.68 -4.46 -24.44
N LEU A 109 3.82 -5.13 -24.66
CA LEU A 109 4.57 -5.77 -23.57
C LEU A 109 4.99 -4.77 -22.48
N ILE A 110 5.51 -3.60 -22.87
CA ILE A 110 5.89 -2.55 -21.92
C ILE A 110 4.67 -2.05 -21.13
N ALA A 111 3.53 -1.86 -21.80
CA ALA A 111 2.29 -1.44 -21.16
C ALA A 111 1.76 -2.51 -20.17
N GLU A 112 1.84 -3.79 -20.52
CA GLU A 112 1.49 -4.91 -19.62
C GLU A 112 2.37 -4.95 -18.38
N ILE A 113 3.67 -4.63 -18.51
CA ILE A 113 4.58 -4.55 -17.37
C ILE A 113 4.21 -3.36 -16.47
N HIS A 114 3.87 -2.19 -17.03
CA HIS A 114 3.34 -1.07 -16.24
C HIS A 114 2.09 -1.49 -15.46
N LYS A 115 1.15 -2.13 -16.15
CA LYS A 115 -0.11 -2.63 -15.59
C LYS A 115 0.16 -3.60 -14.43
N SER A 116 1.10 -4.52 -14.62
CA SER A 116 1.50 -5.51 -13.62
C SER A 116 2.16 -4.88 -12.39
N ILE A 117 3.01 -3.86 -12.57
CA ILE A 117 3.59 -3.13 -11.44
C ILE A 117 2.52 -2.34 -10.68
N LEU A 118 1.56 -1.72 -11.39
CA LEU A 118 0.42 -1.06 -10.75
C LEU A 118 -0.45 -2.03 -9.95
N ARG A 119 -0.72 -3.23 -10.50
CA ARG A 119 -1.40 -4.32 -9.78
C ARG A 119 -0.69 -4.65 -8.48
N LEU A 120 0.63 -4.85 -8.55
CA LEU A 120 1.44 -5.17 -7.38
C LEU A 120 1.36 -4.08 -6.30
N ILE A 121 1.46 -2.79 -6.70
CA ILE A 121 1.37 -1.68 -5.74
C ILE A 121 -0.01 -1.64 -5.08
N ASN A 122 -1.08 -1.73 -5.88
CA ASN A 122 -2.46 -1.68 -5.34
C ASN A 122 -2.72 -2.86 -4.39
N LEU A 123 -2.30 -4.07 -4.77
CA LEU A 123 -2.42 -5.25 -3.91
C LEU A 123 -1.71 -5.04 -2.58
N ALA A 124 -0.46 -4.58 -2.60
CA ALA A 124 0.30 -4.34 -1.39
C ALA A 124 -0.32 -3.24 -0.50
N MET A 125 -0.93 -2.21 -1.11
CA MET A 125 -1.63 -1.16 -0.37
C MET A 125 -2.87 -1.71 0.35
N ILE A 126 -3.70 -2.53 -0.32
CA ILE A 126 -4.90 -3.10 0.31
C ILE A 126 -4.48 -4.06 1.44
N GLN A 127 -3.50 -4.94 1.19
CA GLN A 127 -3.00 -5.84 2.23
C GLN A 127 -2.43 -5.09 3.44
N ARG A 128 -1.72 -3.98 3.21
CA ARG A 128 -1.24 -3.12 4.29
C ARG A 128 -2.39 -2.48 5.07
N GLN A 129 -3.44 -2.02 4.38
CA GLN A 129 -4.61 -1.48 5.05
C GLN A 129 -5.26 -2.52 5.97
N ASP A 130 -5.40 -3.77 5.51
CA ASP A 130 -5.99 -4.83 6.32
C ASP A 130 -5.11 -5.19 7.53
N ARG A 131 -3.78 -5.26 7.38
CA ARG A 131 -2.87 -5.43 8.52
C ARG A 131 -2.95 -4.27 9.52
N LEU A 132 -3.00 -3.03 9.04
CA LEU A 132 -3.12 -1.84 9.90
C LEU A 132 -4.47 -1.79 10.61
N LYS A 133 -5.57 -2.21 9.97
CA LYS A 133 -6.87 -2.36 10.63
C LYS A 133 -6.76 -3.37 11.76
N LEU A 134 -6.18 -4.55 11.51
CA LEU A 134 -5.99 -5.57 12.54
C LEU A 134 -5.17 -5.04 13.73
N ILE A 135 -4.03 -4.40 13.47
CA ILE A 135 -3.19 -3.76 14.51
C ILE A 135 -4.03 -2.78 15.33
N LYS A 136 -4.81 -1.90 14.68
CA LYS A 136 -5.67 -0.93 15.36
C LYS A 136 -6.74 -1.61 16.20
N THR A 137 -7.37 -2.66 15.70
CA THR A 137 -8.38 -3.43 16.45
C THR A 137 -7.75 -4.07 17.68
N MET A 138 -6.59 -4.72 17.54
CA MET A 138 -5.87 -5.32 18.67
C MET A 138 -5.53 -4.29 19.75
N LEU A 139 -5.04 -3.11 19.34
CA LEU A 139 -4.76 -2.00 20.26
C LEU A 139 -6.02 -1.47 20.95
N ALA A 140 -7.10 -1.27 20.21
CA ALA A 140 -8.38 -0.80 20.76
C ALA A 140 -8.96 -1.81 21.77
N THR A 141 -8.86 -3.11 21.49
CA THR A 141 -9.31 -4.14 22.44
C THR A 141 -8.44 -4.14 23.70
N LEU A 142 -7.12 -3.98 23.58
CA LEU A 142 -6.23 -3.85 24.75
C LEU A 142 -6.58 -2.61 25.59
N GLU A 143 -6.87 -1.48 24.95
CA GLU A 143 -7.28 -0.24 25.63
C GLU A 143 -8.62 -0.41 26.36
N ALA A 144 -9.62 -1.01 25.70
CA ALA A 144 -10.94 -1.26 26.27
C ALA A 144 -10.90 -2.18 27.51
N ASN A 145 -9.93 -3.10 27.59
CA ASN A 145 -9.73 -3.99 28.72
C ASN A 145 -8.75 -3.43 29.78
N GLY A 146 -8.34 -2.17 29.65
CA GLY A 146 -7.50 -1.51 30.66
C GLY A 146 -6.03 -1.94 30.64
N HIS A 147 -5.56 -2.56 29.55
CA HIS A 147 -4.18 -3.02 29.40
C HIS A 147 -3.26 -2.01 28.70
N PHE A 148 -3.74 -0.78 28.54
CA PHE A 148 -2.93 0.40 28.21
C PHE A 148 -2.73 1.26 29.46
N VAL A 149 -1.49 1.33 29.96
CA VAL A 149 -1.13 2.27 31.02
C VAL A 149 -1.05 3.66 30.41
N GLN A 150 -1.95 4.56 30.85
CA GLN A 150 -1.82 6.00 30.63
C GLN A 150 -0.54 6.50 31.29
N ASN A 151 0.57 6.48 30.56
CA ASN A 151 1.69 7.38 30.82
C ASN A 151 1.44 8.71 30.09
N ALA A 152 0.27 9.30 30.29
CA ALA A 152 0.12 10.73 30.06
C ALA A 152 0.66 11.42 31.32
N PRO A 153 1.69 12.29 31.23
CA PRO A 153 2.12 13.05 32.39
C PRO A 153 0.93 13.83 32.91
N THR A 154 0.59 13.61 34.18
CA THR A 154 -0.42 14.38 34.90
C THR A 154 -0.06 15.86 34.75
N PRO A 155 -0.97 16.74 34.27
CA PRO A 155 -0.71 18.16 34.31
C PRO A 155 -0.44 18.52 35.76
N LEU A 156 0.72 19.12 36.04
CA LEU A 156 0.96 19.77 37.32
C LEU A 156 -0.16 20.81 37.51
N ASP A 157 -0.95 20.64 38.56
CA ASP A 157 -1.90 21.65 39.01
C ASP A 157 -1.16 22.98 39.18
N VAL A 158 -1.57 23.99 38.41
CA VAL A 158 -1.22 25.41 38.59
C VAL A 158 -2.49 26.16 38.91
#